data_AF-A0A1F7AZS7-F1
#
_entry.id   AF-A0A1F7AZS7-F1
#
_cell.length_a   1.000
_cell.length_b   1.000
_cell.length_c   1.000
_cell.angle_alpha   90.00
_cell.angle_beta   90.00
_cell.angle_gamma   90.00
#
_symmetry.space_group_name_H-M   'P 1'
#
loop_
_entity.id
_entity.type
_entity.pdbx_description
1 polymer ?
#
loop_
_entity_poly.entity_id
_entity_poly.type
_entity_poly.pdbx_seq_one_letter_code
_entity_poly.pdbx_strand_id
1 'polypeptide(L)'
;MNEGENNFQALAIKANTLFCEGSKIFIEDGDVTRTLRLYEEGLKLFEGRTAGTGNEREYVERWTREVVNIRTLIDKAVEGGADSEAVKITSSLLKDERPLADNMRQEEVGTIAELVTVIATNQSYILAESRKNGLPEIIEGGLPDEGFKLIPKLMNNKEIGEAF
;
A
#
# COMPACT_ATOMS: atom_id res chain seq x y z
N MET A 1 22.33 7.84 25.85
CA MET A 1 22.06 7.39 24.47
C MET A 1 23.40 7.11 23.82
N ASN A 2 23.59 5.90 23.31
CA ASN A 2 24.80 5.56 22.56
C ASN A 2 24.68 6.08 21.12
N GLU A 3 25.80 6.43 20.48
CA GLU A 3 25.84 6.99 19.11
C GLU A 3 25.11 6.12 18.06
N GLY A 4 25.02 4.81 18.28
CA GLY A 4 24.28 3.88 17.41
C GLY A 4 22.76 4.11 17.41
N GLU A 5 22.16 4.42 18.56
CA GLU A 5 20.72 4.68 18.72
C GLU A 5 20.32 6.02 18.11
N ASN A 6 21.12 7.07 18.32
CA ASN A 6 20.90 8.40 17.75
C ASN A 6 20.93 8.40 16.22
N ASN A 7 21.80 7.58 15.63
CA ASN A 7 21.91 7.46 14.17
C ASN A 7 20.74 6.69 13.56
N PHE A 8 20.20 5.68 14.25
CA PHE A 8 19.00 4.98 13.78
C PHE A 8 17.76 5.87 13.82
N GLN A 9 17.53 6.58 14.91
CA GLN A 9 16.36 7.45 15.03
C GLN A 9 16.35 8.54 13.94
N ALA A 10 17.50 9.10 13.59
CA ALA A 10 17.63 10.03 12.47
C ALA A 10 17.29 9.40 11.11
N LEU A 11 17.76 8.17 10.85
CA LEU A 11 17.41 7.43 9.63
C LEU A 11 15.92 7.08 9.57
N ALA A 12 15.33 6.68 10.70
CA ALA A 12 13.91 6.36 10.80
C ALA A 12 13.02 7.57 10.53
N ILE A 13 13.37 8.73 11.08
CA ILE A 13 12.68 10.00 10.79
C ILE A 13 12.76 10.30 9.30
N LYS A 14 13.96 10.22 8.71
CA LYS A 14 14.16 10.51 7.28
C LYS A 14 13.37 9.54 6.39
N ALA A 15 13.37 8.25 6.70
CA ALA A 15 12.61 7.27 5.95
C ALA A 15 11.11 7.51 6.09
N ASN A 16 10.61 7.81 7.29
CA ASN A 16 9.20 8.14 7.50
C ASN A 16 8.77 9.35 6.69
N THR A 17 9.61 10.39 6.59
CA THR A 17 9.32 11.53 5.70
C THR A 17 9.15 11.09 4.25
N LEU A 18 10.04 10.26 3.73
CA LEU A 18 9.95 9.75 2.36
C LEU A 18 8.68 8.91 2.14
N PHE A 19 8.31 8.07 3.11
CA PHE A 19 7.07 7.29 3.05
C PHE A 19 5.83 8.18 3.12
N CYS A 20 5.79 9.18 4.01
CA CYS A 20 4.68 10.12 4.07
C CYS A 20 4.53 10.92 2.76
N GLU A 21 5.64 11.37 2.17
CA GLU A 21 5.63 12.06 0.87
C GLU A 21 5.12 11.14 -0.24
N GLY A 22 5.58 9.88 -0.27
CA GLY A 22 5.09 8.88 -1.23
C GLY A 22 3.60 8.59 -1.07
N SER A 23 3.13 8.38 0.16
CA SER A 23 1.70 8.18 0.46
C SER A 23 0.86 9.37 0.00
N LYS A 24 1.35 10.60 0.20
CA LYS A 24 0.68 11.81 -0.27
C LYS A 24 0.54 11.82 -1.79
N ILE A 25 1.62 11.55 -2.52
CA ILE A 25 1.61 11.50 -3.99
C ILE A 25 0.67 10.40 -4.49
N PHE A 26 0.70 9.23 -3.85
CA PHE A 26 -0.20 8.12 -4.16
C PHE A 26 -1.67 8.52 -4.03
N ILE A 27 -2.02 9.20 -2.94
CA ILE A 27 -3.41 9.62 -2.64
C ILE A 27 -3.86 10.78 -3.53
N GLU A 28 -3.00 11.79 -3.73
CA GLU A 28 -3.37 13.03 -4.41
C GLU A 28 -3.30 12.92 -5.94
N ASP A 29 -2.22 12.31 -6.45
CA ASP A 29 -1.90 12.29 -7.88
C ASP A 29 -2.06 10.90 -8.52
N GLY A 30 -2.11 9.85 -7.70
CA GLY A 30 -2.12 8.46 -8.18
C GLY A 30 -0.83 8.05 -8.90
N ASP A 31 0.24 8.83 -8.77
CA ASP A 31 1.52 8.61 -9.45
C ASP A 31 2.31 7.51 -8.72
N VAL A 32 2.13 6.27 -9.19
CA VAL A 32 2.71 5.10 -8.54
C VAL A 32 4.22 4.99 -8.77
N THR A 33 4.73 5.51 -9.89
CA THR A 33 6.16 5.49 -10.22
C THR A 33 6.94 6.41 -9.27
N ARG A 34 6.44 7.63 -9.06
CA ARG A 34 7.04 8.56 -8.09
C ARG A 34 6.88 8.08 -6.65
N THR A 35 5.75 7.47 -6.31
CA THR A 35 5.53 6.84 -5.00
C THR A 35 6.54 5.73 -4.73
N LEU A 36 6.69 4.81 -5.69
CA LEU A 36 7.63 3.69 -5.61
C LEU A 36 9.05 4.17 -5.33
N ARG A 37 9.51 5.18 -6.07
CA ARG A 37 10.85 5.75 -5.91
C ARG A 37 11.10 6.23 -4.48
N LEU A 38 10.14 6.95 -3.88
CA LEU A 38 10.27 7.47 -2.52
C LEU A 38 10.29 6.34 -1.49
N TYR A 39 9.47 5.31 -1.67
CA TYR A 39 9.47 4.17 -0.77
C TYR A 39 10.77 3.37 -0.86
N GLU A 40 11.28 3.13 -2.06
CA GLU A 40 12.58 2.48 -2.25
C GLU A 40 13.73 3.30 -1.65
N GLU A 41 13.71 4.63 -1.79
CA GLU A 41 14.69 5.50 -1.15
C GLU A 41 14.61 5.43 0.38
N GLY A 42 13.39 5.38 0.94
CA GLY A 42 13.16 5.19 2.38
C GLY A 42 13.70 3.85 2.88
N LEU A 43 13.44 2.77 2.14
CA LEU A 43 13.94 1.43 2.48
C LEU A 43 15.47 1.33 2.41
N LYS A 44 16.10 1.97 1.43
CA LYS A 44 17.57 2.03 1.29
C LYS A 44 18.26 2.64 2.50
N LEU A 45 17.59 3.49 3.28
CA LEU A 45 18.15 4.03 4.53
C LEU A 45 18.32 2.96 5.63
N PHE A 46 17.62 1.84 5.51
CA PHE A 46 17.72 0.68 6.41
C PHE A 46 18.52 -0.48 5.81
N GLU A 47 18.72 -0.52 4.49
CA GLU A 47 19.59 -1.51 3.83
C GLU A 47 21.03 -1.38 4.37
N GLY A 48 21.42 -2.34 5.22
CA GLY A 48 22.70 -2.34 5.96
C GLY A 48 22.56 -2.32 7.48
N ARG A 49 21.34 -2.18 8.03
CA ARG A 49 21.05 -2.23 9.47
C ARG A 49 19.98 -3.24 9.87
N THR A 50 19.56 -4.12 8.98
CA THR A 50 18.54 -5.15 9.26
C THR A 50 19.05 -6.24 10.22
N ALA A 51 19.18 -5.85 11.49
CA ALA A 51 19.20 -6.73 12.65
C ALA A 51 18.78 -5.91 13.90
N GLY A 52 17.60 -5.27 13.81
CA GLY A 52 16.92 -4.69 14.97
C GLY A 52 15.88 -5.66 15.51
N THR A 53 15.75 -5.77 16.84
CA THR A 53 14.73 -6.60 17.50
C THR A 53 13.49 -5.75 17.79
N GLY A 54 12.31 -6.15 17.30
CA GLY A 54 11.01 -5.54 17.61
C GLY A 54 10.39 -4.73 16.46
N ASN A 55 9.69 -3.63 16.80
CA ASN A 55 8.86 -2.80 15.90
C ASN A 55 9.57 -2.30 14.62
N GLU A 56 10.90 -2.22 14.64
CA GLU A 56 11.71 -1.77 13.50
C GLU A 56 11.61 -2.75 12.32
N ARG A 57 11.58 -4.04 12.63
CA ARG A 57 11.43 -5.10 11.63
C ARG A 57 10.04 -5.03 11.00
N GLU A 58 9.00 -4.89 11.81
CA GLU A 58 7.62 -4.76 11.34
C GLU A 58 7.44 -3.53 10.44
N TYR A 59 8.09 -2.41 10.81
CA TYR A 59 8.08 -1.18 10.04
C TYR A 59 8.71 -1.36 8.65
N VAL A 60 9.92 -1.93 8.57
CA VAL A 60 10.60 -2.20 7.29
C VAL A 60 9.83 -3.23 6.46
N GLU A 61 9.32 -4.30 7.09
CA GLU A 61 8.50 -5.32 6.43
C GLU A 61 7.21 -4.74 5.85
N ARG A 62 6.57 -3.78 6.54
CA ARG A 62 5.40 -3.07 6.00
C ARG A 62 5.75 -2.32 4.70
N TRP A 63 6.75 -1.46 4.72
CA TRP A 63 7.09 -0.66 3.54
C TRP A 63 7.68 -1.49 2.39
N THR A 64 8.37 -2.59 2.72
CA THR A 64 8.81 -3.58 1.72
C THR A 64 7.62 -4.20 1.00
N ARG A 65 6.54 -4.53 1.73
CA ARG A 65 5.30 -5.02 1.13
C ARG A 65 4.64 -4.00 0.21
N GLU A 66 4.58 -2.73 0.60
CA GLU A 66 4.02 -1.67 -0.25
C GLU A 66 4.79 -1.51 -1.56
N VAL A 67 6.13 -1.56 -1.50
CA VAL A 67 6.98 -1.54 -2.71
C VAL A 67 6.66 -2.70 -3.64
N VAL A 68 6.48 -3.91 -3.10
CA VAL A 68 6.10 -5.09 -3.90
C VAL A 68 4.74 -4.89 -4.55
N ASN A 69 3.73 -4.44 -3.79
CA ASN A 69 2.38 -4.19 -4.29
C ASN A 69 2.38 -3.20 -5.46
N ILE A 70 3.07 -2.06 -5.27
CA ILE A 70 3.15 -1.01 -6.29
C ILE A 70 3.85 -1.52 -7.56
N ARG A 71 4.96 -2.27 -7.42
CA ARG A 71 5.65 -2.87 -8.56
C ARG A 71 4.74 -3.82 -9.33
N THR A 72 4.01 -4.69 -8.63
CA THR A 72 3.08 -5.60 -9.30
C THR A 72 1.96 -4.87 -10.03
N LEU A 73 1.45 -3.76 -9.48
CA LEU A 73 0.49 -2.92 -10.19
C LEU A 73 1.08 -2.31 -11.47
N ILE A 74 2.33 -1.84 -11.42
CA ILE A 74 3.03 -1.32 -12.60
C ILE A 74 3.22 -2.44 -13.63
N ASP A 75 3.73 -3.61 -13.22
CA ASP A 75 3.94 -4.75 -14.11
C ASP A 75 2.63 -5.15 -14.82
N LYS A 76 1.53 -5.21 -14.06
CA LYS A 76 0.19 -5.51 -14.60
C LYS A 76 -0.31 -4.45 -15.57
N ALA A 77 -0.07 -3.16 -15.28
CA ALA A 77 -0.40 -2.07 -16.19
C ALA A 77 0.40 -2.19 -17.50
N VAL A 78 1.70 -2.52 -17.42
CA VAL A 78 2.58 -2.70 -18.58
C VAL A 78 2.17 -3.91 -19.41
N GLU A 79 1.80 -5.03 -18.76
CA GLU A 79 1.20 -6.21 -19.43
C GLU A 79 -0.06 -5.81 -20.22
N GLY A 80 -0.84 -4.85 -19.70
CA GLY A 80 -2.01 -4.26 -20.36
C GLY A 80 -1.69 -3.19 -21.42
N GLY A 81 -0.41 -2.89 -21.67
CA GLY A 81 0.05 -1.93 -22.68
C GLY A 81 0.28 -0.50 -22.18
N ALA A 82 0.30 -0.26 -20.87
CA ALA A 82 0.69 1.03 -20.30
C ALA A 82 2.21 1.29 -20.44
N ASP A 83 2.58 2.57 -20.46
CA ASP A 83 3.95 3.01 -20.21
C ASP A 83 4.25 2.97 -18.70
N SER A 84 5.29 2.24 -18.30
CA SER A 84 5.68 2.06 -16.89
C SER A 84 6.00 3.38 -16.19
N GLU A 85 6.51 4.38 -16.91
CA GLU A 85 6.91 5.67 -16.33
C GLU A 85 5.73 6.64 -16.18
N ALA A 86 4.58 6.31 -16.75
CA ALA A 86 3.40 7.17 -16.77
C ALA A 86 2.17 6.51 -16.12
N VAL A 87 2.37 5.40 -15.38
CA VAL A 87 1.27 4.72 -14.70
C VAL A 87 0.67 5.64 -13.65
N LYS A 88 -0.62 5.93 -13.82
CA LYS A 88 -1.44 6.60 -12.82
C LYS A 88 -2.60 5.72 -12.42
N ILE A 89 -2.96 5.80 -11.15
CA ILE A 89 -4.09 5.05 -10.61
C ILE A 89 -5.14 5.97 -9.99
N THR A 90 -6.34 5.43 -9.83
CA THR A 90 -7.32 5.92 -8.85
C THR A 90 -7.54 4.81 -7.82
N SER A 91 -7.85 5.19 -6.58
CA SER A 91 -8.13 4.22 -5.54
C SER A 91 -9.45 4.47 -4.81
N SER A 92 -10.06 3.40 -4.29
CA SER A 92 -11.28 3.45 -3.47
C SER A 92 -11.28 2.33 -2.45
N LEU A 93 -11.65 2.65 -1.22
CA LEU A 93 -11.70 1.66 -0.15
C LEU A 93 -12.89 0.70 -0.33
N LEU A 94 -12.59 -0.56 -0.13
CA LEU A 94 -13.52 -1.68 -0.13
C LEU A 94 -13.52 -2.33 1.24
N LYS A 95 -14.65 -2.92 1.61
CA LYS A 95 -14.78 -3.88 2.70
C LYS A 95 -14.73 -5.28 2.10
N ASP A 96 -13.81 -6.11 2.58
CA ASP A 96 -13.75 -7.52 2.22
C ASP A 96 -14.85 -8.30 2.98
N GLU A 97 -15.86 -8.76 2.23
CA GLU A 97 -16.98 -9.57 2.70
C GLU A 97 -17.00 -10.96 2.03
N ARG A 98 -15.86 -11.43 1.49
CA ARG A 98 -15.76 -12.78 0.91
C ARG A 98 -16.21 -13.83 1.94
N PRO A 99 -16.78 -14.97 1.53
CA PRO A 99 -17.14 -16.05 2.45
C PRO A 99 -15.93 -16.53 3.26
N LEU A 100 -16.14 -16.86 4.53
CA LEU A 100 -15.11 -17.47 5.36
C LEU A 100 -14.99 -18.96 5.03
N ALA A 101 -13.77 -19.50 5.06
CA ALA A 101 -13.59 -20.94 5.18
C ALA A 101 -13.98 -21.39 6.59
N ASP A 102 -14.39 -22.66 6.76
CA ASP A 102 -14.98 -23.22 8.00
C ASP A 102 -14.12 -23.06 9.27
N ASN A 103 -12.85 -22.66 9.13
CA ASN A 103 -11.87 -22.48 10.21
C ASN A 103 -11.42 -21.03 10.43
N MET A 104 -11.99 -20.06 9.73
CA MET A 104 -11.64 -18.64 9.86
C MET A 104 -12.58 -17.92 10.83
N ARG A 105 -12.05 -16.99 11.65
CA ARG A 105 -12.80 -16.23 12.65
C ARG A 105 -13.47 -15.01 12.02
N GLN A 106 -14.62 -14.62 12.56
CA GLN A 106 -15.41 -13.47 12.08
C GLN A 106 -14.67 -12.12 12.21
N GLU A 107 -13.66 -12.04 13.07
CA GLU A 107 -12.73 -10.89 13.22
C GLU A 107 -11.82 -10.69 11.98
N GLU A 108 -11.68 -11.72 11.15
CA GLU A 108 -10.97 -11.70 9.86
C GLU A 108 -11.89 -11.22 8.71
N VAL A 109 -13.17 -10.94 9.00
CA VAL A 109 -14.15 -10.33 8.08
C VAL A 109 -14.23 -8.83 8.34
N GLY A 110 -14.18 -8.03 7.27
CA GLY A 110 -14.19 -6.57 7.37
C GLY A 110 -12.81 -5.93 7.31
N THR A 111 -11.79 -6.66 6.86
CA THR A 111 -10.53 -6.06 6.44
C THR A 111 -10.78 -5.06 5.30
N ILE A 112 -10.01 -3.98 5.33
CA ILE A 112 -10.06 -2.95 4.29
C ILE A 112 -9.26 -3.48 3.10
N ALA A 113 -9.90 -3.49 1.94
CA ALA A 113 -9.26 -3.71 0.65
C ALA A 113 -9.29 -2.40 -0.14
N GLU A 114 -8.51 -2.32 -1.20
CA GLU A 114 -8.43 -1.13 -2.05
C GLU A 114 -8.69 -1.53 -3.51
N LEU A 115 -9.74 -0.96 -4.10
CA LEU A 115 -9.96 -0.99 -5.54
C LEU A 115 -9.02 0.01 -6.19
N VAL A 116 -8.12 -0.48 -7.02
CA VAL A 116 -7.16 0.31 -7.77
C VAL A 116 -7.49 0.21 -9.25
N THR A 117 -7.71 1.34 -9.91
CA THR A 117 -7.91 1.39 -11.37
C THR A 117 -6.76 2.12 -12.03
N VAL A 118 -6.06 1.45 -12.94
CA VAL A 118 -5.01 2.03 -13.78
C VAL A 118 -5.66 2.90 -14.85
N ILE A 119 -5.36 4.19 -14.85
CA ILE A 119 -5.99 5.18 -15.74
C ILE A 119 -5.68 4.88 -17.22
N ALA A 120 -4.44 4.50 -17.53
CA ALA A 120 -3.99 4.31 -18.91
C ALA A 120 -4.67 3.12 -19.61
N THR A 121 -4.91 2.03 -18.88
CA THR A 121 -5.50 0.78 -19.42
C THR A 121 -6.97 0.60 -19.06
N ASN A 122 -7.48 1.41 -18.12
CA ASN A 122 -8.78 1.25 -17.48
C ASN A 122 -8.98 -0.13 -16.79
N GLN A 123 -7.89 -0.84 -16.53
CA GLN A 123 -7.91 -2.12 -15.80
C GLN A 123 -8.00 -1.85 -14.30
N SER A 124 -8.74 -2.71 -13.61
CA SER A 124 -8.93 -2.61 -12.17
C SER A 124 -8.42 -3.84 -11.45
N TYR A 125 -7.91 -3.61 -10.25
CA TYR A 125 -7.35 -4.61 -9.35
C TYR A 125 -7.87 -4.35 -7.95
N ILE A 126 -8.06 -5.41 -7.18
CA ILE A 126 -8.34 -5.30 -5.75
C ILE A 126 -7.07 -5.71 -5.00
N LEU A 127 -6.53 -4.77 -4.21
CA LEU A 127 -5.49 -5.04 -3.22
C LEU A 127 -6.20 -5.44 -1.92
N ALA A 128 -6.07 -6.70 -1.52
CA ALA A 128 -6.64 -7.22 -0.28
C ALA A 128 -5.56 -7.92 0.56
N GLU A 129 -5.87 -8.18 1.82
CA GLU A 129 -5.06 -9.09 2.63
C GLU A 129 -5.50 -10.54 2.37
N SER A 130 -4.55 -11.41 2.05
CA SER A 130 -4.78 -12.84 1.85
C SER A 130 -5.28 -13.46 3.14
N ARG A 131 -6.46 -14.06 3.05
CA ARG A 131 -7.07 -14.83 4.13
C ARG A 131 -6.32 -16.11 4.49
N LYS A 132 -5.39 -16.59 3.63
CA LYS A 132 -4.63 -17.82 3.88
C LYS A 132 -3.41 -17.60 4.78
N ASN A 133 -2.79 -16.44 4.68
CA ASN A 133 -1.46 -16.19 5.27
C ASN A 133 -1.23 -14.74 5.72
N GLY A 134 -2.22 -13.85 5.63
CA GLY A 134 -2.10 -12.44 5.99
C GLY A 134 -1.19 -11.62 5.06
N LEU A 135 -0.76 -12.20 3.93
CA LEU A 135 0.09 -11.50 2.96
C LEU A 135 -0.77 -10.72 1.96
N PRO A 136 -0.29 -9.61 1.38
CA PRO A 136 -1.02 -8.93 0.32
C PRO A 136 -1.41 -9.88 -0.83
N GLU A 137 -2.64 -9.75 -1.31
CA GLU A 137 -3.24 -10.48 -2.41
C GLU A 137 -3.73 -9.46 -3.45
N ILE A 138 -3.39 -9.70 -4.71
CA ILE A 138 -3.85 -8.88 -5.85
C ILE A 138 -4.83 -9.73 -6.65
N ILE A 139 -6.06 -9.23 -6.77
CA ILE A 139 -7.15 -9.89 -7.49
C ILE A 139 -7.45 -9.06 -8.74
N GLU A 140 -7.40 -9.68 -9.91
CA GLU A 140 -7.75 -9.02 -11.18
C GLU A 140 -9.27 -8.85 -11.29
N GLY A 141 -9.75 -7.64 -11.63
CA GLY A 141 -11.18 -7.35 -11.77
C GLY A 141 -11.63 -6.06 -11.08
N GLY A 142 -12.75 -5.49 -11.53
CA GLY A 142 -13.40 -4.28 -10.97
C GLY A 142 -14.56 -4.58 -10.00
N LEU A 143 -15.31 -3.53 -9.60
CA LEU A 143 -16.46 -3.51 -8.66
C LEU A 143 -17.41 -4.73 -8.71
N PRO A 144 -18.11 -5.07 -7.60
CA PRO A 144 -17.97 -6.37 -6.99
C PRO A 144 -19.16 -7.32 -7.21
N ASP A 145 -18.89 -8.44 -7.89
CA ASP A 145 -19.70 -9.65 -7.79
C ASP A 145 -18.99 -10.75 -6.95
N GLU A 146 -17.79 -10.48 -6.43
CA GLU A 146 -16.92 -11.46 -5.75
C GLU A 146 -16.78 -11.27 -4.22
N GLY A 147 -17.75 -10.61 -3.58
CA GLY A 147 -17.75 -10.47 -2.11
C GLY A 147 -16.95 -9.28 -1.56
N PHE A 148 -16.69 -8.25 -2.35
CA PHE A 148 -16.22 -6.95 -1.85
C PHE A 148 -17.36 -5.94 -1.85
N LYS A 149 -17.31 -4.91 -1.01
CA LYS A 149 -18.26 -3.79 -1.08
C LYS A 149 -17.55 -2.47 -0.97
N LEU A 150 -17.91 -1.51 -1.81
CA LEU A 150 -17.45 -0.13 -1.65
C LEU A 150 -17.79 0.36 -0.25
N ILE A 151 -16.78 0.85 0.45
CA ILE A 151 -17.00 1.67 1.63
C ILE A 151 -17.35 3.05 1.07
N PRO A 152 -18.59 3.54 1.25
CA PRO A 152 -18.94 4.88 0.79
C PRO A 152 -17.94 5.85 1.39
N LYS A 153 -17.31 6.69 0.55
CA LYS A 153 -16.34 7.70 0.98
C LYS A 153 -16.83 8.36 2.27
N LEU A 154 -15.99 8.40 3.31
CA LEU A 154 -16.03 9.53 4.24
C LEU A 154 -15.94 10.77 3.35
N MET A 155 -17.02 11.55 3.30
CA MET A 155 -17.12 12.68 2.41
C MET A 155 -15.95 13.65 2.64
N ASN A 156 -15.30 14.04 1.56
CA ASN A 156 -14.38 15.17 1.40
C ASN A 156 -12.97 15.12 2.03
N ASN A 157 -11.98 15.02 1.13
CA ASN A 157 -10.58 15.47 1.29
C ASN A 157 -10.47 17.00 1.44
N LYS A 158 -11.29 17.63 2.28
CA LYS A 158 -11.21 19.06 2.62
C LYS A 158 -11.05 19.32 4.12
N GLU A 159 -11.16 18.30 4.98
CA GLU A 159 -11.11 18.45 6.44
C GLU A 159 -10.03 17.61 7.14
N ILE A 160 -9.17 16.88 6.41
CA ILE A 160 -7.93 16.29 6.97
C ILE A 160 -6.79 17.32 6.91
N GLY A 161 -7.12 18.58 7.22
CA GLY A 161 -6.16 19.65 7.50
C GLY A 161 -6.10 19.98 9.00
N GLU A 162 -6.94 19.35 9.82
CA GLU A 162 -7.03 19.65 11.26
C GLU A 162 -7.30 18.38 12.08
N ALA A 163 -6.36 17.44 12.09
CA ALA A 163 -6.24 16.47 13.18
C ALA A 163 -4.81 15.90 13.19
N PHE A 164 -3.93 16.64 13.87
CA PHE A 164 -2.69 16.26 14.55
C PHE A 164 -1.95 14.99 14.10
#